data_AF-A0A7J3TBA7-F1
#
_entry.id   AF-A0A7J3TBA7-F1
#
_cell.length_a   1.000
_cell.length_b   1.000
_cell.length_c   1.000
_cell.angle_alpha   90.00
_cell.angle_beta   90.00
_cell.angle_gamma   90.00
#
_symmetry.space_group_name_H-M   'P 1'
#
loop_
_entity.id
_entity.type
_entity.pdbx_description
1 polymer ?
#
loop_
_entity_poly.entity_id
_entity_poly.type
_entity_poly.pdbx_seq_one_letter_code
_entity_poly.pdbx_strand_id
1 'polypeptide(L)'
;MTYNLTTHSYHAEKVKELYITHLHRQYDINGMLNVSGYQPILTNHGYVTAQNLTTMDMMYNAFTRSFVQITSITMTRGYFTMYDFNIPPDYDFIAGQFVVYDATIQP
;
A
#
# COMPACT_ATOMS: atom_id res chain seq x y z
N MET A 1 4.74 9.57 6.35
CA MET A 1 6.06 9.01 6.68
C MET A 1 6.41 8.07 5.56
N THR A 2 7.51 8.32 4.87
CA THR A 2 7.98 7.47 3.77
C THR A 2 8.97 6.46 4.31
N TYR A 3 9.19 5.37 3.58
CA TYR A 3 10.02 4.27 4.02
C TYR A 3 11.05 3.97 2.95
N ASN A 4 12.25 4.54 3.08
CA ASN A 4 13.28 4.33 2.08
C ASN A 4 13.69 2.85 2.03
N LEU A 5 13.38 2.19 0.92
CA LEU A 5 13.67 0.77 0.71
C LEU A 5 15.17 0.45 0.60
N THR A 6 16.01 1.44 0.33
CA THR A 6 17.47 1.28 0.20
C THR A 6 18.14 1.33 1.57
N THR A 7 17.74 2.26 2.43
CA THR A 7 18.34 2.48 3.75
C THR A 7 17.54 1.86 4.90
N HIS A 8 16.36 1.32 4.62
CA HIS A 8 15.42 0.75 5.59
C HIS A 8 15.07 1.72 6.73
N SER A 9 15.07 3.02 6.44
CA SER A 9 14.83 4.08 7.41
C SER A 9 13.61 4.91 7.06
N TYR A 10 13.02 5.48 8.10
CA TYR A 10 11.93 6.41 7.96
C TYR A 10 12.46 7.77 7.53
N HIS A 11 11.82 8.36 6.52
CA HIS A 11 12.08 9.71 6.10
C HIS A 11 10.79 10.54 6.11
N ALA A 12 10.96 11.81 6.44
CA ALA A 12 9.89 12.78 6.28
C ALA A 12 9.98 13.35 4.86
N GLU A 13 9.04 12.98 4.00
CA GLU A 13 8.86 13.59 2.69
C GLU A 13 7.60 14.46 2.65
N LYS A 14 7.57 15.35 1.66
CA LYS A 14 6.45 16.25 1.44
C LYS A 14 5.49 15.63 0.44
N VAL A 15 4.21 15.56 0.82
CA VAL A 15 3.13 15.33 -0.12
C VAL A 15 3.10 16.50 -1.10
N LYS A 16 3.28 16.20 -2.38
CA LYS A 16 3.19 17.18 -3.46
C LYS A 16 1.73 17.39 -3.87
N GLU A 17 0.99 16.29 -4.02
CA GLU A 17 -0.40 16.29 -4.49
C GLU A 17 -1.21 15.21 -3.77
N LEU A 18 -2.52 15.45 -3.66
CA LEU A 18 -3.52 14.51 -3.14
C LEU A 18 -4.45 14.13 -4.29
N TYR A 19 -4.68 12.83 -4.46
CA TYR A 19 -5.58 12.28 -5.46
C TYR A 19 -6.82 11.70 -4.79
N ILE A 20 -7.98 11.99 -5.37
CA ILE A 20 -9.26 11.43 -4.94
C ILE A 20 -9.81 10.62 -6.10
N THR A 21 -10.08 9.34 -5.86
CA THR A 21 -10.65 8.44 -6.88
C THR A 21 -11.90 7.76 -6.35
N HIS A 22 -12.83 7.47 -7.26
CA HIS A 22 -14.05 6.74 -6.94
C HIS A 22 -14.00 5.37 -7.60
N LEU A 23 -14.05 4.31 -6.78
CA LEU A 23 -13.89 2.93 -7.24
C LEU A 23 -15.04 2.05 -6.75
N HIS A 24 -15.34 1.02 -7.53
CA HIS A 24 -16.43 0.08 -7.24
C HIS A 24 -16.02 -1.13 -6.40
N ARG A 25 -14.72 -1.26 -6.13
CA ARG A 25 -14.12 -2.37 -5.39
C ARG A 25 -13.12 -1.85 -4.40
N GLN A 26 -13.14 -2.44 -3.22
CA GLN A 26 -12.18 -2.22 -2.15
C GLN A 26 -11.67 -3.56 -1.66
N TYR A 27 -10.39 -3.62 -1.30
CA TYR A 27 -9.74 -4.80 -0.77
C TYR A 27 -9.37 -4.55 0.68
N ASP A 28 -9.83 -5.43 1.56
CA ASP A 28 -9.43 -5.51 2.96
C ASP A 28 -8.46 -6.70 3.13
N ILE A 29 -7.25 -6.41 3.60
CA ILE A 29 -6.19 -7.40 3.77
C ILE A 29 -5.92 -7.54 5.26
N ASN A 30 -6.10 -8.76 5.77
CA ASN A 30 -6.00 -9.12 7.19
C ASN A 30 -6.88 -8.27 8.14
N GLY A 31 -7.89 -7.53 7.67
CA GLY A 31 -8.61 -6.56 8.51
C GLY A 31 -7.79 -5.35 8.93
N MET A 32 -6.61 -5.14 8.33
CA MET A 32 -5.64 -4.13 8.77
C MET A 32 -5.30 -3.10 7.68
N LEU A 33 -5.46 -3.47 6.41
CA LEU A 33 -5.16 -2.59 5.29
C LEU A 33 -6.32 -2.60 4.30
N ASN A 34 -6.89 -1.42 4.06
CA ASN A 34 -8.10 -1.25 3.28
C ASN A 34 -7.82 -0.29 2.12
N VAL A 35 -7.79 -0.83 0.90
CA VAL A 35 -7.17 -0.16 -0.26
C VAL A 35 -7.93 -0.40 -1.56
N SER A 36 -7.56 0.35 -2.61
CA SER A 36 -7.98 0.04 -3.98
C SER A 36 -7.35 -1.25 -4.48
N GLY A 37 -7.95 -1.88 -5.49
CA GLY A 37 -7.35 -3.07 -6.14
C GLY A 37 -6.01 -2.79 -6.84
N TYR A 38 -5.75 -1.52 -7.18
CA TYR A 38 -4.56 -1.10 -7.92
C TYR A 38 -3.41 -0.64 -7.01
N GLN A 39 -3.66 -0.53 -5.69
CA GLN A 39 -2.64 -0.13 -4.72
C GLN A 39 -1.49 -1.14 -4.69
N PRO A 40 -0.25 -0.75 -5.04
CA PRO A 40 0.91 -1.59 -4.86
C PRO A 40 1.32 -1.64 -3.39
N ILE A 41 1.49 -2.84 -2.85
CA ILE A 41 1.85 -3.11 -1.46
C ILE A 41 3.19 -3.82 -1.46
N LEU A 42 4.11 -3.42 -0.58
CA LEU A 42 5.41 -4.07 -0.46
C LEU A 42 5.25 -5.46 0.16
N THR A 43 5.62 -6.48 -0.61
CA THR A 43 5.59 -7.88 -0.20
C THR A 43 6.97 -8.52 -0.20
N ASN A 44 7.06 -9.78 0.23
CA ASN A 44 8.24 -10.62 0.08
C ASN A 44 8.63 -10.90 -1.38
N HIS A 45 7.82 -10.48 -2.36
CA HIS A 45 8.08 -10.55 -3.80
C HIS A 45 8.25 -9.17 -4.46
N GLY A 46 8.42 -8.11 -3.67
CA GLY A 46 8.41 -6.72 -4.14
C GLY A 46 6.99 -6.14 -4.13
N TYR A 47 6.77 -5.05 -4.88
CA TYR A 47 5.45 -4.42 -4.92
C TYR A 47 4.45 -5.26 -5.73
N VAL A 48 3.37 -5.67 -5.07
CA VAL A 48 2.27 -6.43 -5.68
C VAL A 48 0.98 -5.64 -5.48
N THR A 49 0.17 -5.51 -6.52
CA THR A 49 -1.12 -4.82 -6.42
C THR A 49 -2.11 -5.61 -5.56
N ALA A 50 -2.95 -4.93 -4.80
CA ALA A 50 -3.89 -5.57 -3.86
C ALA A 50 -4.78 -6.63 -4.53
N GLN A 51 -5.19 -6.41 -5.78
CA GLN A 51 -6.01 -7.37 -6.53
C GLN A 51 -5.27 -8.66 -6.95
N ASN A 52 -3.94 -8.65 -6.92
CA ASN A 52 -3.08 -9.76 -7.29
C ASN A 52 -2.44 -10.47 -6.07
N LEU A 53 -2.70 -9.98 -4.85
CA LEU A 53 -2.24 -10.63 -3.64
C LEU A 53 -2.88 -12.00 -3.44
N THR A 54 -2.12 -12.88 -2.80
CA THR A 54 -2.50 -14.22 -2.40
C THR A 54 -2.18 -14.44 -0.92
N THR A 55 -2.74 -15.49 -0.34
CA THR A 55 -2.39 -15.90 1.03
C THR A 55 -1.01 -16.57 1.12
N MET A 56 -0.25 -16.67 0.02
CA MET A 56 1.16 -17.07 0.05
C MET A 56 2.10 -15.87 0.20
N ASP A 57 1.61 -14.66 -0.04
CA ASP A 57 2.39 -13.43 0.11
C ASP A 57 2.44 -12.99 1.59
N MET A 58 3.45 -12.18 1.90
CA MET A 58 3.60 -11.52 3.20
C MET A 58 3.77 -10.02 2.99
N MET A 59 3.09 -9.18 3.77
CA MET A 59 3.22 -7.72 3.72
C MET A 59 4.34 -7.24 4.64
N TYR A 60 5.15 -6.29 4.20
CA TYR A 60 6.18 -5.70 5.04
C TYR A 60 5.59 -4.73 6.07
N ASN A 61 5.73 -5.04 7.36
CA ASN A 61 5.36 -4.14 8.46
C ASN A 61 6.56 -3.24 8.79
N ALA A 62 6.40 -1.94 8.53
CA ALA A 62 7.47 -0.97 8.74
C ALA A 62 7.85 -0.86 10.22
N PHE A 63 6.88 -0.91 11.13
CA PHE A 63 7.08 -0.72 12.57
C PHE A 63 7.87 -1.85 13.22
N THR A 64 7.57 -3.10 12.84
CA THR A 64 8.29 -4.28 13.36
C THR A 64 9.48 -4.68 12.48
N ARG A 65 9.62 -4.06 11.30
CA ARG A 65 10.64 -4.39 10.28
C ARG A 65 10.61 -5.85 9.86
N SER A 66 9.43 -6.44 9.78
CA SER A 66 9.24 -7.85 9.48
C SER A 66 8.09 -8.08 8.51
N PHE A 67 8.17 -9.17 7.75
CA PHE A 67 7.08 -9.63 6.90
C PHE A 67 5.98 -10.30 7.76
N VAL A 68 4.73 -9.92 7.50
CA VAL A 68 3.53 -10.43 8.16
C VAL A 68 2.73 -11.23 7.14
N GLN A 69 2.40 -12.49 7.48
CA GLN A 69 1.63 -13.38 6.61
C GLN A 69 0.27 -12.78 6.25
N ILE A 70 -0.13 -12.87 4.98
CA ILE A 70 -1.52 -12.61 4.60
C ILE A 70 -2.36 -13.85 4.92
N THR A 71 -3.30 -13.69 5.86
CA THR A 71 -4.24 -14.72 6.30
C THR A 71 -5.64 -14.53 5.70
N SER A 72 -5.98 -13.30 5.29
CA SER A 72 -7.27 -13.02 4.63
C SER A 72 -7.18 -11.87 3.63
N ILE A 73 -7.94 -12.01 2.55
CA ILE A 73 -8.15 -10.97 1.54
C ILE A 73 -9.64 -10.95 1.23
N THR A 74 -10.32 -9.86 1.54
CA THR A 74 -11.76 -9.69 1.29
C THR A 74 -11.99 -8.56 0.30
N MET A 75 -12.66 -8.87 -0.82
CA MET A 75 -13.08 -7.85 -1.79
C MET A 75 -14.54 -7.48 -1.53
N THR A 76 -14.78 -6.19 -1.30
CA THR A 76 -16.13 -5.65 -1.15
C THR A 76 -16.50 -4.82 -2.38
N ARG A 77 -17.72 -5.01 -2.87
CA ARG A 77 -18.30 -4.21 -3.95
C ARG A 77 -19.16 -3.09 -3.38
N GLY A 78 -19.05 -1.90 -3.95
CA GLY A 78 -19.75 -0.71 -3.45
C GLY A 78 -19.40 0.53 -4.25
N TYR A 79 -19.53 1.71 -3.65
CA TYR A 79 -19.00 2.94 -4.18
C TYR A 79 -18.11 3.57 -3.11
N PHE A 80 -16.80 3.58 -3.35
CA PHE A 80 -15.81 3.97 -2.37
C PHE A 80 -15.04 5.17 -2.86
N THR A 81 -14.83 6.13 -1.97
CA THR A 81 -13.89 7.23 -2.19
C THR A 81 -12.54 6.82 -1.62
N MET A 82 -11.52 6.80 -2.47
CA MET A 82 -10.15 6.42 -2.14
C MET A 82 -9.25 7.65 -2.25
N TYR A 83 -8.20 7.67 -1.44
CA TYR A 83 -7.24 8.76 -1.38
C TYR A 83 -5.84 8.19 -1.63
N ASP A 84 -5.04 8.92 -2.40
CA ASP A 84 -3.63 8.60 -2.64
C ASP A 84 -2.78 9.88 -2.68
N PHE A 85 -1.46 9.75 -2.52
CA PHE A 85 -0.54 10.87 -2.40
C PHE A 85 0.61 10.76 -3.39
N ASN A 86 0.93 11.87 -4.06
CA ASN A 86 2.19 11.99 -4.78
C ASN A 86 3.31 12.47 -3.87
N ILE A 87 4.34 11.65 -3.70
CA ILE A 87 5.40 11.82 -2.69
C ILE A 87 6.81 11.50 -3.25
N PRO A 88 7.38 12.38 -4.07
CA PRO A 88 8.75 12.21 -4.55
C PRO A 88 9.78 12.43 -3.44
N PRO A 89 10.98 11.82 -3.57
CA PRO A 89 11.46 11.04 -4.71
C PRO A 89 11.28 9.52 -4.59
N ASP A 90 11.02 9.00 -3.38
CA ASP A 90 11.02 7.56 -3.12
C ASP A 90 9.68 6.91 -3.51
N TYR A 91 8.61 7.70 -3.51
CA TYR A 91 7.28 7.30 -3.98
C TYR A 91 6.66 6.14 -3.19
N ASP A 92 7.07 5.94 -1.95
CA ASP A 92 6.47 4.99 -1.02
C ASP A 92 6.07 5.64 0.31
N PHE A 93 5.09 5.06 0.98
CA PHE A 93 4.64 5.55 2.26
C PHE A 93 4.04 4.46 3.13
N ILE A 94 3.93 4.79 4.41
CA ILE A 94 3.30 3.93 5.39
C ILE A 94 1.81 4.22 5.44
N ALA A 95 1.00 3.21 5.09
CA ALA A 95 -0.44 3.19 5.28
C ALA A 95 -0.79 2.21 6.42
N GLY A 96 -1.28 2.75 7.54
CA GLY A 96 -1.39 1.99 8.78
C GLY A 96 0.00 1.62 9.32
N GLN A 97 0.41 0.38 9.10
CA GLN A 97 1.74 -0.15 9.45
C GLN A 97 2.50 -0.73 8.25
N PHE A 98 1.89 -0.73 7.06
CA PHE A 98 2.43 -1.39 5.88
C PHE A 98 2.97 -0.37 4.88
N VAL A 99 4.01 -0.77 4.16
CA VAL A 99 4.60 0.05 3.10
C VAL A 99 3.80 -0.16 1.81
N VAL A 100 3.34 0.93 1.23
CA VAL A 100 2.64 0.97 -0.06
C VAL A 100 3.37 1.92 -1.00
N TYR A 101 3.23 1.70 -2.30
CA TYR A 101 3.79 2.60 -3.32
C TYR A 101 2.72 3.58 -3.79
N ASP A 102 3.11 4.80 -4.14
CA ASP A 102 2.26 5.78 -4.80
C ASP A 102 1.70 5.19 -6.10
N ALA A 103 0.38 4.94 -6.13
CA ALA A 103 -0.27 4.31 -7.27
C ALA A 103 -0.50 5.29 -8.43
N THR A 104 -0.23 6.58 -8.23
CA THR A 104 -0.41 7.64 -9.23
C THR A 104 0.72 7.71 -10.25
N ILE A 105 1.81 6.98 -10.03
CA ILE A 105 3.02 6.97 -10.86
C ILE A 105 3.07 5.74 -11.76
N GLN A 106 1.92 5.29 -12.26
CA GLN A 106 1.97 4.33 -13.36
C GLN A 106 2.65 4.99 -14.58
N PRO A 107 3.60 4.30 -15.25
CA PRO A 107 4.22 4.79 -16.47
C PRO A 107 3.23 4.98 -17.62
#